data_AF-A0A2W5SYC6-F1
#
_entry.id   AF-A0A2W5SYC6-F1
#
_cell.length_a   1.000
_cell.length_b   1.000
_cell.length_c   1.000
_cell.angle_alpha   90.00
_cell.angle_beta   90.00
_cell.angle_gamma   90.00
#
_symmetry.space_group_name_H-M   'P 1'
#
loop_
_entity.id
_entity.type
_entity.pdbx_description
1 polymer ?
#
loop_
_entity_poly.entity_id
_entity_poly.type
_entity_poly.pdbx_seq_one_letter_code
_entity_poly.pdbx_strand_id
1 'polypeptide(L)'
;MELTAFTSRLGEGQGRLGPGVFILGDDEPGRTFELGRGDHVEVTQLVDLTGVTLVRTSMKVRTPKRMPPGFAWEVSVVIDGVKYAGVTLRAGSERMLDDLAANVSKLTGQHTVGVRLELV
;
A
#
# COMPACT_ATOMS: atom_id res chain seq x y z
N MET A 1 -12.53 24.01 3.73
CA MET A 1 -11.41 23.07 3.90
C MET A 1 -11.84 21.80 3.20
N GLU A 2 -11.15 21.41 2.13
CA GLU A 2 -11.50 20.20 1.36
C GLU A 2 -11.23 18.95 2.22
N LEU A 3 -12.19 18.03 2.25
CA LEU A 3 -12.07 16.77 2.99
C LEU A 3 -11.42 15.74 2.07
N THR A 4 -10.20 15.31 2.42
CA THR A 4 -9.52 14.22 1.73
C THR A 4 -9.79 12.90 2.46
N ALA A 5 -9.42 11.78 1.85
CA ALA A 5 -9.45 10.49 2.52
C ALA A 5 -8.66 10.47 3.86
N PHE A 6 -7.64 11.32 3.99
CA PHE A 6 -6.83 11.44 5.20
C PHE A 6 -7.45 12.35 6.28
N THR A 7 -8.26 13.34 5.90
CA THR A 7 -8.76 14.37 6.84
C THR A 7 -10.23 14.22 7.22
N SER A 8 -11.02 13.45 6.46
CA SER A 8 -12.47 13.34 6.58
C SER A 8 -13.00 12.72 7.90
N ARG A 9 -12.18 11.97 8.64
CA ARG A 9 -12.46 11.47 10.01
C ARG A 9 -11.21 11.36 10.88
N LEU A 10 -10.29 12.33 10.79
CA LEU A 10 -8.94 12.20 11.39
C LEU A 10 -8.24 10.86 11.03
N GLY A 11 -8.54 10.30 9.85
CA GLY A 11 -7.97 9.03 9.39
C GLY A 11 -8.57 7.75 10.01
N GLU A 12 -9.69 7.79 10.75
CA GLU A 12 -10.24 6.58 11.41
C GLU A 12 -10.55 5.41 10.46
N GLY A 13 -10.99 5.68 9.23
CA GLY A 13 -11.28 4.66 8.22
C GLY A 13 -10.08 4.24 7.38
N GLN A 14 -8.95 4.95 7.53
CA GLN A 14 -7.78 4.85 6.66
C GLN A 14 -6.52 4.47 7.44
N GLY A 15 -5.57 3.80 6.78
CA GLY A 15 -4.33 3.38 7.39
C GLY A 15 -4.46 2.02 8.05
N ARG A 16 -3.62 1.75 9.05
CA ARG A 16 -3.55 0.44 9.71
C ARG A 16 -4.70 0.29 10.72
N LEU A 17 -5.71 -0.51 10.38
CA LEU A 17 -6.91 -0.71 11.20
C LEU A 17 -6.80 -1.88 12.19
N GLY A 18 -5.69 -2.61 12.18
CA GLY A 18 -5.46 -3.72 13.10
C GLY A 18 -4.27 -4.59 12.68
N PRO A 19 -4.09 -5.75 13.32
CA PRO A 19 -3.11 -6.73 12.89
C PRO A 19 -3.42 -7.19 11.45
N GLY A 20 -2.51 -6.90 10.52
CA GLY A 20 -2.57 -7.41 9.15
C GLY A 20 -3.58 -6.75 8.20
N VAL A 21 -4.23 -5.65 8.61
CA VAL A 21 -5.15 -4.89 7.72
C VAL A 21 -4.74 -3.43 7.66
N PHE A 22 -4.62 -2.91 6.44
CA PHE A 22 -4.40 -1.49 6.17
C PHE A 22 -5.14 -1.07 4.91
N ILE A 23 -5.68 0.16 4.90
CA ILE A 23 -6.69 0.60 3.90
C ILE A 23 -6.34 2.00 3.39
N LEU A 24 -6.45 2.25 2.08
CA LEU A 24 -6.51 3.60 1.51
C LEU A 24 -7.97 3.94 1.18
N GLY A 25 -8.49 5.04 1.72
CA GLY A 25 -9.93 5.33 1.71
C GLY A 25 -10.64 4.72 2.90
N ASP A 26 -11.73 4.00 2.65
CA ASP A 26 -12.58 3.39 3.68
C ASP A 26 -13.21 2.10 3.11
N ASP A 27 -13.40 1.10 3.96
CA ASP A 27 -13.99 -0.18 3.60
C ASP A 27 -15.49 -0.27 3.94
N GLU A 28 -16.00 0.69 4.71
CA GLU A 28 -17.41 0.77 5.07
C GLU A 28 -18.26 1.16 3.86
N PRO A 29 -19.27 0.34 3.48
CA PRO A 29 -20.12 0.64 2.34
C PRO A 29 -20.83 1.99 2.46
N GLY A 30 -20.94 2.71 1.34
CA GLY A 30 -21.64 4.00 1.29
C GLY A 30 -20.77 5.19 1.65
N ARG A 31 -19.51 4.98 2.03
CA ARG A 31 -18.54 6.06 2.25
C ARG A 31 -17.69 6.29 1.01
N THR A 32 -17.51 7.55 0.67
CA THR A 32 -16.71 7.98 -0.48
C THR A 32 -15.83 9.15 -0.09
N PHE A 33 -14.61 9.16 -0.60
CA PHE A 33 -13.62 10.19 -0.33
C PHE A 33 -12.98 10.60 -1.65
N GLU A 34 -12.55 11.86 -1.71
CA GLU A 34 -11.73 12.33 -2.81
C GLU A 34 -10.30 11.81 -2.63
N LEU A 35 -9.83 11.08 -3.63
CA LEU A 35 -8.46 10.59 -3.73
C LEU A 35 -7.80 11.18 -4.96
N GLY A 36 -6.58 11.66 -4.79
CA GLY A 36 -5.70 12.13 -5.85
C GLY A 36 -4.67 11.09 -6.27
N ARG A 37 -4.07 11.30 -7.44
CA ARG A 37 -2.88 10.54 -7.84
C ARG A 37 -1.76 10.80 -6.84
N GLY A 38 -1.12 9.74 -6.36
CA GLY A 38 -0.06 9.77 -5.34
C GLY A 38 -0.56 9.61 -3.91
N ASP A 39 -1.88 9.65 -3.67
CA ASP A 39 -2.42 9.31 -2.36
C ASP A 39 -2.09 7.87 -2.04
N HIS A 40 -1.59 7.63 -0.82
CA HIS A 40 -1.17 6.31 -0.39
C HIS A 40 -1.33 6.09 1.11
N VAL A 41 -1.37 4.83 1.50
CA VAL A 41 -1.08 4.38 2.87
C VAL A 41 0.10 3.43 2.85
N GLU A 42 0.86 3.43 3.93
CA GLU A 42 2.06 2.64 4.05
C GLU A 42 2.18 2.08 5.46
N VAL A 43 2.60 0.81 5.55
CA VAL A 43 3.01 0.20 6.81
C VAL A 43 4.50 -0.09 6.71
N THR A 44 5.27 0.49 7.61
CA THR A 44 6.73 0.37 7.64
C THR A 44 7.23 -0.27 8.91
N GLN A 45 8.44 -0.81 8.81
CA GLN A 45 9.22 -1.31 9.93
C GLN A 45 10.71 -1.07 9.66
N LEU A 46 11.46 -0.74 10.71
CA LEU A 46 12.91 -0.70 10.66
C LEU A 46 13.47 -2.13 10.68
N VAL A 47 14.25 -2.49 9.66
CA VAL A 47 14.79 -3.84 9.48
C VAL A 47 16.27 -3.74 9.13
N ASP A 48 17.10 -4.57 9.76
CA ASP A 48 18.48 -4.76 9.31
C ASP A 48 18.49 -5.70 8.11
N LEU A 49 18.91 -5.19 6.95
CA LEU A 49 18.98 -5.94 5.69
C LEU A 49 20.36 -6.56 5.42
N THR A 50 21.29 -6.47 6.36
CA THR A 50 22.63 -7.07 6.21
C THR A 50 22.54 -8.57 5.92
N GLY A 51 23.02 -8.98 4.75
CA GLY A 51 23.00 -10.38 4.31
C GLY A 51 21.62 -10.88 3.85
N VAL A 52 20.59 -10.04 3.81
CA VAL A 52 19.26 -10.39 3.28
C VAL A 52 19.27 -10.28 1.77
N THR A 53 18.76 -11.30 1.08
CA THR A 53 18.71 -11.30 -0.40
C THR A 53 17.41 -10.71 -0.95
N LEU A 54 16.28 -11.06 -0.32
CA LEU A 54 14.95 -10.70 -0.79
C LEU A 54 14.05 -10.33 0.40
N VAL A 55 13.21 -9.33 0.20
CA VAL A 55 12.03 -9.07 1.03
C VAL A 55 10.82 -9.51 0.22
N ARG A 56 10.00 -10.41 0.78
CA ARG A 56 8.78 -10.91 0.14
C ARG A 56 7.57 -10.59 1.01
N THR A 57 6.45 -10.29 0.37
CA THR A 57 5.18 -10.07 1.05
C THR A 57 4.18 -11.15 0.69
N SER A 58 3.35 -11.54 1.65
CA SER A 58 2.17 -12.37 1.41
C SER A 58 0.96 -11.63 1.97
N MET A 59 0.04 -11.23 1.09
CA MET A 59 -1.13 -10.45 1.50
C MET A 59 -2.34 -10.75 0.64
N LYS A 60 -3.53 -10.59 1.21
CA LYS A 60 -4.77 -10.55 0.44
C LYS A 60 -5.07 -9.09 0.10
N VAL A 61 -5.34 -8.82 -1.17
CA VAL A 61 -5.73 -7.49 -1.64
C VAL A 61 -7.15 -7.48 -2.13
N ARG A 62 -7.85 -6.37 -1.89
CA ARG A 62 -9.16 -6.07 -2.46
C ARG A 62 -9.16 -4.63 -2.97
N THR A 63 -9.73 -4.42 -4.16
CA THR A 63 -9.90 -3.09 -4.76
C THR A 63 -11.38 -2.78 -4.98
N PRO A 64 -11.77 -1.50 -5.06
CA PRO A 64 -13.13 -1.13 -5.38
C PRO A 64 -13.54 -1.66 -6.76
N LYS A 65 -14.82 -2.02 -6.92
CA LYS A 65 -15.38 -2.56 -8.17
C LYS A 65 -15.29 -1.61 -9.37
N ARG A 66 -15.14 -0.31 -9.10
CA ARG A 66 -15.03 0.74 -10.12
C ARG A 66 -13.78 1.55 -9.87
N MET A 67 -13.18 2.01 -10.96
CA MET A 67 -12.01 2.86 -10.95
C MET A 67 -12.19 3.93 -12.02
N PRO A 68 -11.94 5.22 -11.72
CA PRO A 68 -11.98 6.26 -12.73
C PRO A 68 -10.96 5.98 -13.84
N PRO A 69 -11.29 6.30 -15.11
CA PRO A 69 -10.32 6.18 -16.21
C PRO A 69 -9.04 6.98 -15.92
N GLY A 70 -7.89 6.39 -16.26
CA GLY A 70 -6.58 7.02 -16.06
C GLY A 70 -5.98 6.83 -14.67
N PHE A 71 -6.66 6.11 -13.78
CA PHE A 71 -6.14 5.72 -12.47
C PHE A 71 -5.94 4.21 -12.37
N ALA A 72 -5.00 3.81 -11.51
CA ALA A 72 -4.81 2.43 -11.10
C ALA A 72 -4.46 2.33 -9.61
N TRP A 73 -4.78 1.20 -8.99
CA TRP A 73 -4.28 0.87 -7.66
C TRP A 73 -2.94 0.16 -7.79
N GLU A 74 -1.97 0.51 -6.97
CA GLU A 74 -0.68 -0.18 -6.91
C GLU A 74 -0.36 -0.61 -5.48
N VAL A 75 0.10 -1.86 -5.34
CA VAL A 75 0.73 -2.34 -4.12
C VAL A 75 2.20 -2.53 -4.37
N SER A 76 3.04 -1.94 -3.52
CA SER A 76 4.48 -1.91 -3.69
C SER A 76 5.24 -2.24 -2.41
N VAL A 77 6.36 -2.95 -2.55
CA VAL A 77 7.40 -3.03 -1.52
C VAL A 77 8.26 -1.78 -1.64
N VAL A 78 8.38 -1.05 -0.55
CA VAL A 78 9.15 0.19 -0.46
C VAL A 78 10.30 0.05 0.53
N ILE A 79 11.46 0.62 0.19
CA ILE A 79 12.63 0.66 1.06
C ILE A 79 13.16 2.09 1.06
N ASP A 80 13.22 2.69 2.24
CA ASP A 80 13.54 4.10 2.45
C ASP A 80 12.72 5.04 1.55
N GLY A 81 11.43 4.71 1.38
CA GLY A 81 10.48 5.45 0.55
C GLY A 81 10.58 5.18 -0.97
N VAL A 82 11.54 4.38 -1.42
CA VAL A 82 11.71 4.03 -2.84
C VAL A 82 10.99 2.71 -3.14
N LYS A 83 10.25 2.64 -4.25
CA LYS A 83 9.59 1.39 -4.70
C LYS A 83 10.63 0.44 -5.31
N TYR A 84 10.75 -0.76 -4.76
CA TYR A 84 11.65 -1.80 -5.28
C TYR A 84 10.92 -2.90 -6.06
N ALA A 85 9.65 -3.14 -5.73
CA ALA A 85 8.78 -4.05 -6.44
C ALA A 85 7.34 -3.55 -6.33
N GLY A 86 6.53 -3.75 -7.36
CA GLY A 86 5.15 -3.29 -7.38
C GLY A 86 4.25 -4.10 -8.30
N VAL A 87 2.96 -4.07 -8.01
CA VAL A 87 1.93 -4.67 -8.86
C VAL A 87 0.72 -3.77 -8.96
N THR A 88 0.30 -3.49 -10.19
CA THR A 88 -0.94 -2.77 -10.47
C THR A 88 -2.13 -3.71 -10.35
N LEU A 89 -3.18 -3.26 -9.67
CA LEU A 89 -4.40 -3.99 -9.42
C LEU A 89 -5.53 -3.47 -10.32
N ARG A 90 -6.30 -4.40 -10.88
CA ARG A 90 -7.50 -4.06 -11.67
C ARG A 90 -8.64 -3.71 -10.73
N ALA A 91 -9.59 -2.89 -11.18
CA ALA A 91 -10.82 -2.66 -10.45
C ALA A 91 -11.53 -3.99 -10.13
N GLY A 92 -12.05 -4.12 -8.91
CA GLY A 92 -12.72 -5.32 -8.43
C GLY A 92 -11.81 -6.54 -8.21
N SER A 93 -10.49 -6.37 -8.25
CA SER A 93 -9.55 -7.44 -7.89
C SER A 93 -9.75 -7.82 -6.43
N GLU A 94 -9.90 -9.11 -6.19
CA GLU A 94 -9.71 -9.74 -4.88
C GLU A 94 -8.82 -10.96 -5.07
N ARG A 95 -7.59 -10.94 -4.56
CA ARG A 95 -6.63 -12.05 -4.72
C ARG A 95 -5.59 -12.10 -3.63
N MET A 96 -4.95 -13.26 -3.49
CA MET A 96 -3.68 -13.38 -2.79
C MET A 96 -2.56 -12.81 -3.67
N LEU A 97 -1.71 -11.98 -3.07
CA LEU A 97 -0.41 -11.57 -3.59
C LEU A 97 0.64 -12.24 -2.71
N ASP A 98 1.11 -13.39 -3.14
CA ASP A 98 2.18 -14.11 -2.50
C ASP A 98 3.47 -14.03 -3.30
N ASP A 99 3.50 -13.47 -4.51
CA ASP A 99 4.66 -13.45 -5.41
C ASP A 99 5.41 -12.09 -5.43
N LEU A 100 4.94 -11.09 -4.69
CA LEU A 100 5.56 -9.77 -4.64
C LEU A 100 6.83 -9.80 -3.77
N ALA A 101 7.99 -9.61 -4.41
CA ALA A 101 9.29 -9.61 -3.76
C ALA A 101 10.25 -8.55 -4.32
N ALA A 102 11.01 -7.92 -3.42
CA ALA A 102 12.04 -6.93 -3.71
C ALA A 102 13.43 -7.54 -3.49
N ASN A 103 14.32 -7.40 -4.47
CA ASN A 103 15.73 -7.76 -4.32
C ASN A 103 16.45 -6.70 -3.49
N VAL A 104 17.02 -7.11 -2.37
CA VAL A 104 17.72 -6.25 -1.40
C VAL A 104 19.16 -6.67 -1.15
N SER A 105 19.71 -7.57 -1.98
CA SER A 105 21.03 -8.18 -1.78
C SER A 105 22.21 -7.19 -1.76
N LYS A 106 21.98 -5.95 -2.17
CA LYS A 106 22.96 -4.86 -2.18
C LYS A 106 22.78 -3.87 -1.02
N LEU A 107 21.76 -4.05 -0.19
CA LEU A 107 21.47 -3.20 0.96
C LEU A 107 22.10 -3.79 2.22
N THR A 108 22.54 -2.94 3.14
CA THR A 108 23.22 -3.35 4.37
C THR A 108 22.92 -2.35 5.48
N GLY A 109 22.77 -2.84 6.70
CA GLY A 109 22.38 -2.05 7.85
C GLY A 109 20.87 -1.83 7.94
N GLN A 110 20.47 -0.86 8.77
CA GLN A 110 19.07 -0.57 9.03
C GLN A 110 18.43 0.22 7.89
N HIS A 111 17.32 -0.29 7.38
CA HIS A 111 16.48 0.35 6.38
C HIS A 111 15.02 0.34 6.82
N THR A 112 14.27 1.36 6.39
CA THR A 112 12.83 1.38 6.59
C THR A 112 12.19 0.59 5.46
N VAL A 113 11.69 -0.60 5.77
CA VAL A 113 11.03 -1.49 4.81
C VAL A 113 9.53 -1.39 5.02
N GLY A 114 8.78 -1.26 3.93
CA GLY A 114 7.33 -1.14 4.02
C GLY A 114 6.57 -1.74 2.85
N VAL A 115 5.26 -1.78 3.03
CA VAL A 115 4.29 -2.05 1.99
C VAL A 115 3.42 -0.82 1.81
N ARG A 116 3.34 -0.33 0.58
CA ARG A 116 2.53 0.83 0.20
C ARG A 116 1.36 0.40 -0.68
N LEU A 117 0.17 0.90 -0.38
CA LEU A 117 -0.98 0.90 -1.28
C LEU A 117 -1.19 2.34 -1.76
N GLU A 118 -1.15 2.56 -3.07
CA GLU A 118 -1.17 3.89 -3.69
C GLU A 118 -2.16 3.94 -4.86
N LEU A 119 -2.77 5.11 -5.06
CA LEU A 119 -3.52 5.44 -6.26
C LEU A 119 -2.58 6.12 -7.28
N VAL A 120 -2.29 5.47 -8.40
CA VAL A 120 -1.38 5.94 -9.47
C VAL A 120 -2.12 6.33 -10.75
#